data_AF-A0A7C5XZI4-F1
#
_entry.id   AF-A0A7C5XZI4-F1
#
_cell.length_a   1.000
_cell.length_b   1.000
_cell.length_c   1.000
_cell.angle_alpha   90.00
_cell.angle_beta   90.00
_cell.angle_gamma   90.00
#
_symmetry.space_group_name_H-M   'P 1'
#
loop_
_entity.id
_entity.type
_entity.pdbx_description
1 polymer ?
#
loop_
_entity_poly.entity_id
_entity_poly.type
_entity_poly.pdbx_seq_one_letter_code
_entity_poly.pdbx_strand_id
1 'polypeptide(L)'
;LMITGVEIEGLPSSRKRFHELIDPSKVIILDPQASQVLTHEDLQRFEAVVVGGILGSHPPLGRTKKLLSDKFPEAEKRNIGRYQFPIDGAVYVVMEMLRGRRLEDIKIALGLVLRRRIGGFEHLIELPYAYPLIDDKPLISDEVIKILVGEEDYELEIINITTPI
;
A
#
# COMPACT_ATOMS: atom_id res chain seq x y z
N LEU A 1 1.04 10.04 10.50
CA LEU A 1 1.61 11.36 10.15
C LEU A 1 1.95 11.35 8.66
N MET A 2 1.35 12.23 7.86
CA MET A 2 1.70 12.38 6.45
C MET A 2 2.90 13.31 6.28
N ILE A 3 3.84 12.93 5.43
CA ILE A 3 5.00 13.76 5.07
C ILE A 3 4.73 14.39 3.72
N THR A 4 4.29 15.66 3.71
CA THR A 4 3.78 16.34 2.51
C THR A 4 3.95 17.85 2.61
N GLY A 5 4.08 18.50 1.46
CA GLY A 5 4.09 19.97 1.35
C GLY A 5 2.71 20.61 1.50
N VAL A 6 1.64 19.81 1.56
CA VAL A 6 0.25 20.25 1.62
C VAL A 6 -0.34 19.91 2.98
N GLU A 7 -1.00 20.86 3.62
CA GLU A 7 -1.81 20.61 4.81
C GLU A 7 -3.19 20.09 4.37
N ILE A 8 -3.60 18.97 4.94
CA ILE A 8 -4.92 18.38 4.69
C ILE A 8 -5.69 18.45 6.01
N GLU A 9 -6.85 19.10 5.98
CA GLU A 9 -7.69 19.29 7.16
C GLU A 9 -8.05 17.93 7.80
N GLY A 10 -7.93 17.84 9.13
CA GLY A 10 -8.22 16.61 9.87
C GLY A 10 -7.14 15.52 9.81
N LEU A 11 -6.10 15.67 8.98
CA LEU A 11 -5.00 14.70 8.88
C LEU A 11 -3.70 15.28 9.44
N PRO A 12 -3.06 14.64 10.45
CA PRO A 12 -1.75 15.06 10.91
C PRO A 12 -0.74 15.01 9.77
N SER A 13 -0.21 16.18 9.38
CA SER A 13 0.76 16.35 8.29
C SER A 13 1.97 17.17 8.73
N SER A 14 3.13 16.92 8.12
CA SER A 14 4.36 17.69 8.30
C SER A 14 5.05 17.96 6.98
N ARG A 15 5.58 19.18 6.81
CA ARG A 15 6.42 19.57 5.66
C ARG A 15 7.87 19.10 5.79
N LYS A 16 8.30 18.71 6.99
CA LYS A 16 9.63 18.15 7.25
C LYS A 16 9.75 16.77 6.63
N ARG A 17 10.94 16.38 6.18
CA ARG A 17 11.25 15.00 5.79
C ARG A 17 11.18 14.10 7.02
N PHE A 18 10.93 12.80 6.82
CA PHE A 18 10.82 11.87 7.96
C PHE A 18 12.12 11.83 8.79
N HIS A 19 13.29 11.86 8.16
CA HIS A 19 14.59 11.84 8.84
C HIS A 19 14.90 13.13 9.64
N GLU A 20 14.09 14.19 9.48
CA GLU A 20 14.15 15.39 10.33
C GLU A 20 13.24 15.26 11.56
N LEU A 21 12.41 14.23 11.62
CA LEU A 21 11.44 13.98 12.68
C LEU A 21 11.84 12.78 13.56
N ILE A 22 12.50 11.80 12.96
CA ILE A 22 12.91 10.56 13.61
C ILE A 22 14.26 10.11 13.06
N ASP A 23 15.12 9.59 13.94
CA ASP A 23 16.40 8.98 13.56
C ASP A 23 16.13 7.80 12.62
N PRO A 24 16.68 7.79 11.40
CA PRO A 24 16.42 6.70 10.46
C PRO A 24 16.86 5.33 10.96
N SER A 25 17.82 5.23 11.90
CA SER A 25 18.19 3.93 12.51
C SER A 25 17.08 3.30 13.35
N LYS A 26 16.05 4.08 13.70
CA LYS A 26 14.90 3.68 14.51
C LYS A 26 13.64 3.41 13.67
N VAL A 27 13.75 3.41 12.35
CA VAL A 27 12.59 3.18 11.47
C VAL A 27 12.75 1.95 10.59
N ILE A 28 11.60 1.42 10.19
CA ILE A 28 11.49 0.44 9.11
C ILE A 28 11.00 1.18 7.87
N ILE A 29 11.68 1.00 6.74
CA ILE A 29 11.17 1.40 5.42
C ILE A 29 10.50 0.18 4.79
N LEU A 30 9.23 0.33 4.41
CA LEU A 30 8.56 -0.68 3.60
C LEU A 30 9.07 -0.62 2.17
N ASP A 31 9.77 -1.66 1.76
CA ASP A 31 10.32 -1.82 0.43
C ASP A 31 9.91 -3.19 -0.13
N PRO A 32 9.11 -3.24 -1.21
CA PRO A 32 8.74 -4.50 -1.86
C PRO A 32 9.94 -5.34 -2.32
N GLN A 33 11.13 -4.76 -2.48
CA GLN A 33 12.35 -5.48 -2.85
C GLN A 33 13.22 -5.89 -1.65
N ALA A 34 12.80 -5.58 -0.42
CA ALA A 34 13.51 -6.07 0.76
C ALA A 34 13.51 -7.60 0.81
N SER A 35 14.62 -8.19 1.24
CA SER A 35 14.78 -9.65 1.32
C SER A 35 14.08 -10.28 2.53
N GLN A 36 13.61 -9.47 3.49
CA GLN A 36 13.01 -9.91 4.75
C GLN A 36 11.57 -9.41 4.84
N VAL A 37 10.67 -10.29 5.29
CA VAL A 37 9.27 -9.98 5.54
C VAL A 37 9.15 -9.26 6.88
N LEU A 38 8.29 -8.25 6.97
CA LEU A 38 7.95 -7.55 8.20
C LEU A 38 7.43 -8.54 9.24
N THR A 39 7.90 -8.43 10.49
CA THR A 39 7.44 -9.26 11.60
C THR A 39 6.85 -8.41 12.73
N HIS A 40 6.12 -9.05 13.64
CA HIS A 40 5.65 -8.39 14.86
C HIS A 40 6.80 -7.92 15.75
N GLU A 41 7.91 -8.66 15.79
CA GLU A 41 9.10 -8.28 16.55
C GLU A 41 9.72 -6.98 16.01
N ASP A 42 9.78 -6.84 14.67
CA ASP A 42 10.20 -5.57 14.05
C ASP A 42 9.30 -4.41 14.52
N LEU A 43 7.98 -4.61 14.53
CA LEU A 43 7.02 -3.58 14.93
C LEU A 43 7.09 -3.20 16.42
N GLN A 44 7.66 -4.06 17.28
CA GLN A 44 7.91 -3.76 18.68
C GLN A 44 9.26 -3.09 18.92
N ARG A 45 10.24 -3.37 18.05
CA ARG A 45 11.63 -2.89 18.18
C ARG A 45 11.83 -1.50 17.59
N PHE A 46 11.14 -1.16 16.51
CA PHE A 46 11.30 0.10 15.80
C PHE A 46 10.19 1.10 16.14
N GLU A 47 10.51 2.39 16.09
CA GLU A 47 9.63 3.47 16.53
C GLU A 47 8.65 3.93 15.44
N ALA A 48 8.95 3.67 14.15
CA ALA A 48 8.06 4.01 13.05
C ALA A 48 8.24 3.10 11.83
N VAL A 49 7.18 3.03 11.02
CA VAL A 49 7.19 2.44 9.68
C VAL A 49 6.99 3.54 8.64
N VAL A 50 7.92 3.64 7.69
CA VAL A 50 7.89 4.59 6.58
C VAL A 50 7.37 3.88 5.33
N VAL A 51 6.23 4.33 4.83
CA VAL A 51 5.65 3.88 3.56
C VAL A 51 5.96 4.93 2.49
N GLY A 52 6.57 4.51 1.38
CA GLY A 52 6.89 5.40 0.28
C GLY A 52 5.62 5.91 -0.43
N GLY A 53 5.48 7.23 -0.57
CA GLY A 53 4.41 7.87 -1.34
C GLY A 53 4.62 7.80 -2.86
N ILE A 54 5.01 6.63 -3.39
CA ILE A 54 5.36 6.45 -4.80
C ILE A 54 4.26 5.65 -5.48
N LEU A 55 3.62 6.24 -6.50
CA LEU A 55 2.63 5.53 -7.31
C LEU A 55 3.27 4.35 -8.05
N GLY A 56 2.57 3.22 -7.98
CA GLY A 56 2.98 1.96 -8.56
C GLY A 56 3.12 2.02 -10.09
N SER A 57 3.65 0.94 -10.64
CA SER A 57 3.73 0.70 -12.08
C SER A 57 3.65 -0.80 -12.27
N HIS A 58 3.08 -1.25 -13.38
CA HIS A 58 3.00 -2.66 -13.70
C HIS A 58 3.77 -2.90 -15.01
N PRO A 59 4.89 -3.66 -14.99
CA PRO A 59 5.53 -4.30 -13.83
C PRO A 59 6.19 -3.29 -12.84
N PRO A 60 6.48 -3.70 -11.59
CA PRO A 60 7.09 -2.83 -10.59
C PRO A 60 8.49 -2.34 -10.98
N LEU A 61 8.76 -1.04 -10.81
CA LEU A 61 10.02 -0.39 -11.22
C LEU A 61 11.07 -0.25 -10.10
N GLY A 62 10.84 -0.82 -8.92
CA GLY A 62 11.78 -0.74 -7.79
C GLY A 62 12.07 0.68 -7.28
N ARG A 63 11.11 1.61 -7.49
CA ARG A 63 11.32 3.03 -7.18
C ARG A 63 11.52 3.28 -5.67
N THR A 64 10.84 2.54 -4.80
CA THR A 64 11.05 2.68 -3.34
C THR A 64 12.50 2.39 -2.96
N LYS A 65 13.06 1.29 -3.44
CA LYS A 65 14.48 0.98 -3.26
C LYS A 65 15.38 2.13 -3.69
N LYS A 66 15.25 2.56 -4.96
CA LYS A 66 16.13 3.60 -5.55
C LYS A 66 15.96 4.99 -4.94
N LEU A 67 14.72 5.39 -4.63
CA LEU A 67 14.40 6.77 -4.25
C LEU A 67 14.34 7.00 -2.74
N LEU A 68 14.17 5.92 -1.97
CA LEU A 68 14.01 5.94 -0.51
C LEU A 68 15.02 5.00 0.17
N SER A 69 14.89 3.68 0.03
CA SER A 69 15.65 2.72 0.85
C SER A 69 17.18 2.85 0.71
N ASP A 70 17.68 3.02 -0.52
CA ASP A 70 19.12 3.15 -0.81
C ASP A 70 19.71 4.46 -0.23
N LYS A 71 18.88 5.44 0.13
CA LYS A 71 19.33 6.71 0.72
C LYS A 71 19.47 6.68 2.24
N PHE A 72 18.89 5.67 2.88
CA PHE A 72 18.88 5.51 4.33
C PHE A 72 19.39 4.11 4.68
N PRO A 73 20.70 3.82 4.46
CA PRO A 73 21.29 2.52 4.75
C PRO A 73 21.08 2.08 6.21
N GLU A 74 21.01 3.01 7.15
CA GLU A 74 20.80 2.82 8.58
C GLU A 74 19.38 2.36 8.95
N ALA A 75 18.38 2.63 8.12
CA ALA A 75 17.02 2.18 8.36
C ALA A 75 16.87 0.68 8.06
N GLU A 76 15.99 0.00 8.76
CA GLU A 76 15.68 -1.40 8.47
C GLU A 76 14.75 -1.49 7.24
N LYS A 77 14.90 -2.53 6.40
CA LYS A 77 14.06 -2.71 5.21
C LYS A 77 13.24 -3.98 5.37
N ARG A 78 11.93 -3.87 5.15
CA ARG A 78 11.00 -5.00 5.20
C ARG A 78 10.01 -4.94 4.05
N ASN A 79 9.62 -6.10 3.53
CA ASN A 79 8.46 -6.22 2.64
C ASN A 79 7.24 -6.70 3.43
N ILE A 80 6.05 -6.59 2.83
CA ILE A 80 4.79 -7.11 3.39
C ILE A 80 4.25 -8.26 2.54
N GLY A 81 5.15 -9.08 2.00
CA GLY A 81 4.83 -10.15 1.07
C GLY A 81 5.31 -9.87 -0.35
N ARG A 82 4.91 -10.77 -1.28
CA ARG A 82 5.44 -10.83 -2.64
C ARG A 82 4.76 -9.90 -3.64
N TYR A 83 3.62 -9.34 -3.27
CA TYR A 83 2.78 -8.57 -4.18
C TYR A 83 2.94 -7.06 -3.99
N GLN A 84 2.61 -6.30 -5.04
CA GLN A 84 2.60 -4.84 -4.97
C GLN A 84 1.24 -4.35 -4.46
N PHE A 85 1.26 -3.59 -3.38
CA PHE A 85 0.07 -2.99 -2.79
C PHE A 85 -0.05 -1.50 -3.19
N PRO A 86 -1.28 -0.97 -3.31
CA PRO A 86 -1.53 0.47 -3.17
C PRO A 86 -1.03 0.98 -1.80
N ILE A 87 -0.81 2.29 -1.68
CA ILE A 87 -0.22 2.89 -0.47
C ILE A 87 -1.12 2.65 0.75
N ASP A 88 -2.42 2.90 0.60
CA ASP A 88 -3.46 2.66 1.60
C ASP A 88 -3.56 1.17 1.96
N GLY A 89 -3.49 0.28 0.98
CA GLY A 89 -3.42 -1.17 1.21
C GLY A 89 -2.20 -1.58 2.04
N ALA A 90 -1.02 -1.03 1.74
CA ALA A 90 0.20 -1.31 2.51
C ALA A 90 0.11 -0.79 3.95
N VAL A 91 -0.45 0.42 4.13
CA VAL A 91 -0.70 0.99 5.46
C VAL A 91 -1.67 0.11 6.25
N TYR A 92 -2.75 -0.35 5.63
CA TYR A 92 -3.71 -1.24 6.28
C TYR A 92 -3.07 -2.56 6.75
N VAL A 93 -2.25 -3.19 5.90
CA VAL A 93 -1.53 -4.42 6.27
C VAL A 93 -0.67 -4.21 7.51
N VAL A 94 0.11 -3.12 7.55
CA VAL A 94 0.92 -2.78 8.73
C VAL A 94 0.05 -2.54 9.97
N MET A 95 -1.08 -1.86 9.82
CA MET A 95 -2.01 -1.61 10.92
C MET A 95 -2.61 -2.90 11.48
N GLU A 96 -2.98 -3.85 10.62
CA GLU A 96 -3.48 -5.17 11.06
C GLU A 96 -2.39 -5.96 11.78
N MET A 97 -1.14 -5.90 11.30
CA MET A 97 -0.01 -6.52 12.00
C MET A 97 0.28 -5.84 13.35
N LEU A 98 0.17 -4.51 13.46
CA LEU A 98 0.26 -3.82 14.75
C LEU A 98 -0.85 -4.25 15.71
N ARG A 99 -2.01 -4.65 15.21
CA ARG A 99 -3.13 -5.20 15.99
C ARG A 99 -2.96 -6.70 16.34
N GLY A 100 -1.84 -7.31 15.95
CA GLY A 100 -1.50 -8.69 16.27
C GLY A 100 -1.92 -9.72 15.21
N ARG A 101 -2.45 -9.30 14.06
CA ARG A 101 -2.78 -10.22 12.97
C ARG A 101 -1.52 -10.62 12.22
N ARG A 102 -1.31 -11.91 11.97
CA ARG A 102 -0.16 -12.36 11.16
C ARG A 102 -0.40 -12.09 9.68
N LEU A 103 0.69 -11.92 8.95
CA LEU A 103 0.63 -11.57 7.53
C LEU A 103 -0.06 -12.67 6.71
N GLU A 104 0.16 -13.94 7.07
CA GLU A 104 -0.53 -15.10 6.49
C GLU A 104 -2.04 -15.14 6.76
N ASP A 105 -2.53 -14.41 7.76
CA ASP A 105 -3.96 -14.38 8.10
C ASP A 105 -4.70 -13.23 7.40
N ILE A 106 -3.98 -12.33 6.71
CA ILE A 106 -4.57 -11.22 5.96
C ILE A 106 -4.93 -11.72 4.56
N LYS A 107 -6.22 -11.86 4.27
CA LYS A 107 -6.68 -12.14 2.92
C LYS A 107 -6.51 -10.91 2.02
N ILE A 108 -6.13 -11.14 0.78
CA ILE A 108 -6.00 -10.12 -0.26
C ILE A 108 -6.73 -10.54 -1.54
N ALA A 109 -7.35 -9.58 -2.21
CA ALA A 109 -7.68 -9.68 -3.63
C ALA A 109 -6.43 -9.34 -4.45
N LEU A 110 -5.97 -10.29 -5.25
CA LEU A 110 -4.86 -10.10 -6.17
C LEU A 110 -5.41 -9.77 -7.56
N GLY A 111 -5.43 -8.47 -7.87
CA GLY A 111 -6.01 -7.95 -9.11
C GLY A 111 -7.51 -7.71 -9.00
N LEU A 112 -7.95 -6.55 -9.47
CA LEU A 112 -9.36 -6.19 -9.63
C LEU A 112 -9.64 -5.83 -11.08
N VAL A 113 -10.87 -6.09 -11.53
CA VAL A 113 -11.38 -5.59 -12.82
C VAL A 113 -12.65 -4.79 -12.56
N LEU A 114 -12.65 -3.52 -12.99
CA LEU A 114 -13.88 -2.73 -13.05
C LEU A 114 -14.43 -2.81 -14.47
N ARG A 115 -15.63 -3.36 -14.61
CA ARG A 115 -16.35 -3.48 -15.88
C ARG A 115 -17.43 -2.43 -15.92
N ARG A 116 -17.46 -1.60 -16.97
CA ARG A 116 -18.54 -0.64 -17.23
C ARG A 116 -18.90 -0.60 -18.70
N ARG A 117 -20.05 0.00 -19.01
CA ARG A 117 -20.51 0.22 -20.37
C ARG A 117 -20.44 1.70 -20.70
N ILE A 118 -19.82 2.04 -21.82
CA ILE A 118 -19.81 3.41 -22.36
C ILE A 118 -20.42 3.36 -23.75
N GLY A 119 -21.68 3.81 -23.86
CA GLY A 119 -22.47 3.66 -25.07
C GLY A 119 -22.66 2.18 -25.45
N GLY A 120 -22.23 1.80 -26.65
CA GLY A 120 -22.29 0.42 -27.13
C GLY A 120 -21.10 -0.46 -26.73
N PHE A 121 -20.07 0.10 -26.09
CA PHE A 121 -18.81 -0.59 -25.82
C PHE A 121 -18.70 -1.00 -24.36
N GLU A 122 -18.04 -2.13 -24.17
CA GLU A 122 -17.58 -2.58 -22.86
C GLU A 122 -16.20 -2.01 -22.58
N HIS A 123 -16.02 -1.47 -21.39
CA HIS A 123 -14.76 -0.90 -20.92
C HIS A 123 -14.34 -1.63 -19.66
N LEU A 124 -13.16 -2.25 -19.71
CA LEU A 124 -12.53 -2.94 -18.59
C LEU A 124 -11.35 -2.12 -18.08
N ILE A 125 -11.31 -1.90 -16.76
CA ILE A 125 -10.20 -1.24 -16.08
C ILE A 125 -9.56 -2.27 -15.16
N GLU A 126 -8.35 -2.68 -15.52
CA GLU A 126 -7.57 -3.64 -14.75
C GLU A 126 -6.70 -2.92 -13.71
N LEU A 127 -6.79 -3.35 -12.46
CA LEU A 127 -5.99 -2.86 -11.35
C LEU A 127 -5.09 -3.99 -10.84
N PRO A 128 -3.85 -4.13 -11.36
CA PRO A 128 -3.00 -5.30 -11.14
C PRO A 128 -2.20 -5.18 -9.82
N TYR A 129 -2.90 -4.92 -8.72
CA TYR A 129 -2.32 -4.76 -7.38
C TYR A 129 -2.98 -5.70 -6.37
N ALA A 130 -2.35 -5.85 -5.20
CA ALA A 130 -2.90 -6.56 -4.06
C ALA A 130 -3.71 -5.61 -3.17
N TYR A 131 -4.96 -5.97 -2.90
CA TYR A 131 -5.89 -5.21 -2.08
C TYR A 131 -6.29 -6.04 -0.85
N PRO A 132 -6.04 -5.58 0.39
CA PRO A 132 -6.54 -6.26 1.58
C PRO A 132 -8.05 -6.44 1.54
N LEU A 133 -8.57 -7.56 2.03
CA LEU A 133 -10.01 -7.78 2.16
C LEU A 133 -10.51 -7.36 3.55
N ILE A 134 -11.57 -6.55 3.57
CA ILE A 134 -12.35 -6.18 4.76
C ILE A 134 -13.78 -6.65 4.51
N ASP A 135 -14.29 -7.54 5.36
CA ASP A 135 -15.61 -8.17 5.18
C ASP A 135 -15.81 -8.72 3.75
N ASP A 136 -14.77 -9.44 3.26
CA ASP A 136 -14.67 -10.03 1.92
C ASP A 136 -14.75 -9.03 0.74
N LYS A 137 -14.63 -7.71 1.00
CA LYS A 137 -14.54 -6.66 -0.02
C LYS A 137 -13.11 -6.10 -0.11
N PRO A 138 -12.60 -5.78 -1.31
CA PRO A 138 -11.28 -5.18 -1.45
C PRO A 138 -11.28 -3.78 -0.85
N LEU A 139 -10.23 -3.47 -0.08
CA LEU A 139 -9.95 -2.14 0.44
C LEU A 139 -9.50 -1.25 -0.71
N ILE A 140 -10.44 -0.52 -1.29
CA ILE A 140 -10.23 0.53 -2.28
C ILE A 140 -11.21 1.66 -1.98
N SER A 141 -10.75 2.91 -2.10
CA SER A 141 -11.60 4.06 -1.79
C SER A 141 -12.65 4.30 -2.88
N ASP A 142 -13.85 4.71 -2.48
CA ASP A 142 -14.94 5.05 -3.40
C ASP A 142 -14.56 6.22 -4.31
N GLU A 143 -13.72 7.15 -3.84
CA GLU A 143 -13.19 8.26 -4.64
C GLU A 143 -12.25 7.76 -5.75
N VAL A 144 -11.40 6.77 -5.47
CA VAL A 144 -10.56 6.15 -6.50
C VAL A 144 -11.44 5.48 -7.55
N ILE A 145 -12.46 4.72 -7.12
CA ILE A 145 -13.41 4.12 -8.05
C ILE A 145 -14.11 5.19 -8.89
N LYS A 146 -14.62 6.26 -8.26
CA LYS A 146 -15.27 7.39 -8.94
C LYS A 146 -14.36 8.08 -9.96
N ILE A 147 -13.06 8.22 -9.68
CA ILE A 147 -12.10 8.74 -10.65
C ILE A 147 -11.97 7.82 -11.87
N LEU A 148 -12.01 6.50 -11.66
CA LEU A 148 -11.85 5.50 -12.73
C LEU A 148 -13.12 5.34 -13.58
N VAL A 149 -14.29 5.31 -12.95
CA VAL A 149 -15.57 4.97 -13.59
C VAL A 149 -16.48 6.18 -13.83
N GLY A 150 -16.19 7.34 -13.24
CA GLY A 150 -17.04 8.53 -13.33
C GLY A 150 -18.35 8.36 -12.55
N GLU A 151 -19.46 8.80 -13.16
CA GLU A 151 -20.82 8.63 -12.63
C GLU A 151 -21.54 7.41 -13.25
N GLU A 152 -20.82 6.59 -14.01
CA GLU A 152 -21.38 5.40 -14.69
C GLU A 152 -21.45 4.20 -13.74
N ASP A 153 -22.46 3.35 -13.95
CA ASP A 153 -22.55 2.06 -13.27
C ASP A 153 -21.37 1.16 -13.65
N TYR A 154 -20.91 0.37 -12.68
CA TYR A 154 -19.80 -0.55 -12.85
C TYR A 154 -20.03 -1.85 -12.05
N GLU A 155 -19.42 -2.92 -12.53
CA GLU A 155 -19.28 -4.18 -11.83
C GLU A 155 -17.82 -4.36 -11.41
N LEU A 156 -17.58 -4.76 -10.16
CA LEU A 156 -16.25 -5.06 -9.65
C LEU A 156 -16.06 -6.57 -9.56
N GLU A 157 -15.01 -7.07 -10.20
CA GLU A 157 -14.58 -8.47 -10.18
C GLU A 157 -13.24 -8.60 -9.46
N ILE A 158 -13.13 -9.61 -8.59
CA ILE A 158 -11.87 -10.02 -7.95
C ILE A 158 -11.28 -11.17 -8.77
N ILE A 159 -10.07 -10.99 -9.28
CA ILE A 159 -9.42 -12.01 -10.14
C ILE A 159 -9.02 -13.24 -9.33
N ASN A 160 -8.40 -13.02 -8.17
CA ASN A 160 -7.96 -14.10 -7.29
C ASN A 160 -7.95 -13.65 -5.84
N ILE A 161 -8.18 -14.58 -4.90
CA ILE A 161 -8.03 -14.34 -3.46
C ILE A 161 -6.88 -15.19 -2.93
N THR A 162 -5.97 -14.57 -2.18
CA THR A 162 -4.80 -15.23 -1.61
C THR A 162 -4.33 -14.51 -0.34
N THR A 163 -3.13 -14.82 0.14
CA THR A 163 -2.41 -14.14 1.23
C THR A 163 -1.18 -13.38 0.67
N PRO A 164 -0.66 -12.38 1.39
CA PRO A 164 0.52 -11.62 0.95
C PRO A 164 1.78 -12.45 0.77
N ILE A 165 1.97 -13.49 1.60
CA ILE A 165 3.14 -14.38 1.55
C ILE A 165 2.93 -15.59 0.68
#